data_AF-A0A8J4WP59-F1
#
_entry.id   AF-A0A8J4WP59-F1
#
_cell.length_a   1.000
_cell.length_b   1.000
_cell.length_c   1.000
_cell.angle_alpha   90.00
_cell.angle_beta   90.00
_cell.angle_gamma   90.00
#
_symmetry.space_group_name_H-M   'P 1'
#
loop_
_entity.id
_entity.type
_entity.pdbx_description
1 polymer ?
#
loop_
_entity_poly.entity_id
_entity_poly.type
_entity_poly.pdbx_seq_one_letter_code
_entity_poly.pdbx_strand_id
1 'polypeptide(L)'
;VSNEVTYQEVVRAVCGKVLGIVCEIAIAVYTFGTCIAFLIIIGDQLDKLINAMAHEADGTVSSHWYTDRKFTISVMSVLIILPLSIPKEISFQKYASTFSVVGTWYVTVIIIIRYIWPDPEISPGLLPTSPESWTAVFNAMPTICFGFQCHVSSVPVFNSMKNPTLRPWGGVVTLSMIICLFVYTGTGVSGFLSFGSTVSQDVLMSYPSDDVAVAIARAFIIISVVTSYPILHFCGRAVLEGLWLRFKGTDVDTDVVRERRRRLLYTLVWFFLTLVLALTIPDIGRVISLIGGLAACFIFVFPGLCLIEAKISEHDARSV
;
A
#
# COMPACT_ATOMS: atom_id res chain seq x y z
N VAL A 1 11.26 8.21 -25.33
CA VAL A 1 10.31 8.17 -24.19
C VAL A 1 9.13 7.35 -24.64
N SER A 2 8.84 6.24 -23.98
CA SER A 2 7.73 5.36 -24.33
C SER A 2 6.40 6.06 -24.04
N ASN A 3 5.44 6.08 -24.98
CA ASN A 3 4.09 6.67 -24.81
C ASN A 3 3.13 5.75 -24.02
N GLU A 4 3.68 4.86 -23.20
CA GLU A 4 2.92 3.82 -22.50
C GLU A 4 2.20 4.39 -21.28
N VAL A 5 1.03 3.83 -20.99
CA VAL A 5 0.13 4.37 -19.96
C VAL A 5 0.38 3.72 -18.60
N THR A 6 1.04 2.55 -18.57
CA THR A 6 1.30 1.76 -17.37
C THR A 6 2.76 1.34 -17.22
N TYR A 7 3.19 1.05 -15.97
CA TYR A 7 4.57 0.70 -15.65
C TYR A 7 5.04 -0.58 -16.37
N GLN A 8 4.20 -1.62 -16.38
CA GLN A 8 4.50 -2.89 -17.04
C GLN A 8 4.69 -2.74 -18.56
N GLU A 9 3.95 -1.85 -19.21
CA GLU A 9 4.06 -1.59 -20.64
C GLU A 9 5.38 -0.90 -20.95
N VAL A 10 5.82 0.03 -20.10
CA VAL A 10 7.17 0.64 -20.19
C VAL A 10 8.25 -0.44 -20.12
N VAL A 11 8.21 -1.31 -19.11
CA VAL A 11 9.20 -2.39 -18.95
C VAL A 11 9.19 -3.34 -20.16
N ARG A 12 8.00 -3.67 -20.67
CA ARG A 12 7.87 -4.54 -21.84
C ARG A 12 8.39 -3.90 -23.12
N ALA A 13 8.14 -2.60 -23.31
CA ALA A 13 8.58 -1.86 -24.49
C ALA A 13 10.10 -1.72 -24.52
N VAL A 14 10.73 -1.53 -23.36
CA VAL A 14 12.18 -1.33 -23.25
C VAL A 14 12.94 -2.65 -23.21
N CYS A 15 12.49 -3.62 -22.41
CA CYS A 15 13.25 -4.85 -22.14
C CYS A 15 12.66 -6.11 -22.80
N GLY A 16 11.63 -5.96 -23.62
CA GLY A 16 11.05 -7.06 -24.38
C GLY A 16 9.95 -7.86 -23.66
N LYS A 17 9.43 -8.85 -24.39
CA LYS A 17 8.17 -9.56 -24.03
C LYS A 17 8.30 -10.41 -22.76
N VAL A 18 9.41 -11.11 -22.58
CA VAL A 18 9.59 -12.04 -21.44
C VAL A 18 9.63 -11.26 -20.13
N LEU A 19 10.51 -10.25 -20.04
CA LEU A 19 10.64 -9.44 -18.83
C LEU A 19 9.39 -8.60 -18.56
N GLY A 20 8.69 -8.16 -19.62
CA GLY A 20 7.38 -7.54 -19.51
C GLY A 20 6.35 -8.45 -18.82
N ILE A 21 6.25 -9.73 -19.21
CA ILE A 21 5.31 -10.69 -18.58
C ILE A 21 5.70 -10.97 -17.12
N VAL A 22 7.00 -11.12 -16.83
CA VAL A 22 7.48 -11.30 -15.45
C VAL A 22 7.12 -10.09 -14.60
N CYS A 23 7.29 -8.87 -15.13
CA CYS A 23 6.87 -7.64 -14.47
C CYS A 23 5.36 -7.59 -14.23
N GLU A 24 4.55 -7.90 -15.26
CA GLU A 24 3.08 -8.00 -15.14
C GLU A 24 2.69 -8.96 -13.99
N ILE A 25 3.22 -10.19 -13.97
CA ILE A 25 2.93 -11.15 -12.89
C ILE A 25 3.36 -10.61 -11.52
N ALA A 26 4.56 -10.03 -11.42
CA ALA A 26 5.05 -9.46 -10.17
C ALA A 26 4.13 -8.34 -9.65
N ILE A 27 3.66 -7.44 -10.53
CA ILE A 27 2.76 -6.34 -10.14
C ILE A 27 1.41 -6.90 -9.68
N ALA A 28 0.89 -7.93 -10.35
CA ALA A 28 -0.35 -8.57 -9.94
C ALA A 28 -0.22 -9.16 -8.52
N VAL A 29 0.86 -9.90 -8.24
CA VAL A 29 1.11 -10.47 -6.89
C VAL A 29 1.32 -9.36 -5.85
N TYR A 30 2.11 -8.34 -6.18
CA TYR A 30 2.38 -7.22 -5.29
C TYR A 30 1.09 -6.48 -4.92
N THR A 31 0.32 -6.03 -5.91
CA THR A 31 -0.92 -5.28 -5.68
C THR A 31 -1.95 -6.13 -4.94
N PHE A 32 -2.02 -7.44 -5.20
CA PHE A 32 -2.91 -8.37 -4.50
C PHE A 32 -2.53 -8.48 -3.02
N GLY A 33 -1.25 -8.69 -2.72
CA GLY A 33 -0.79 -8.77 -1.33
C GLY A 33 -0.91 -7.44 -0.58
N THR A 34 -0.70 -6.30 -1.24
CA THR A 34 -0.94 -4.99 -0.61
C THR A 34 -2.41 -4.78 -0.27
N CYS A 35 -3.34 -5.23 -1.14
CA CYS A 35 -4.77 -5.22 -0.83
C CYS A 35 -5.10 -6.06 0.42
N ILE A 36 -4.44 -7.21 0.60
CA ILE A 36 -4.59 -8.02 1.82
C ILE A 36 -4.09 -7.24 3.04
N ALA A 37 -2.88 -6.67 2.97
CA ALA A 37 -2.30 -5.88 4.06
C ALA A 37 -3.22 -4.72 4.46
N PHE A 38 -3.81 -4.03 3.50
CA PHE A 38 -4.77 -2.96 3.71
C PHE A 38 -6.03 -3.42 4.46
N LEU A 39 -6.59 -4.58 4.10
CA LEU A 39 -7.75 -5.13 4.80
C LEU A 39 -7.41 -5.55 6.23
N ILE A 40 -6.20 -6.07 6.47
CA ILE A 40 -5.71 -6.38 7.83
C ILE A 40 -5.61 -5.09 8.66
N ILE A 41 -4.98 -4.03 8.14
CA ILE A 41 -4.88 -2.73 8.83
C ILE A 41 -6.26 -2.21 9.21
N ILE A 42 -7.20 -2.18 8.25
CA ILE A 42 -8.55 -1.70 8.50
C ILE A 42 -9.20 -2.49 9.64
N GLY A 43 -9.01 -3.81 9.65
CA GLY A 43 -9.54 -4.66 10.70
C GLY A 43 -8.93 -4.43 12.08
N ASP A 44 -7.62 -4.30 12.15
CA ASP A 44 -6.90 -4.05 13.40
C ASP A 44 -7.30 -2.72 14.02
N GLN A 45 -7.36 -1.68 13.18
CA GLN A 45 -7.71 -0.33 13.63
C GLN A 45 -9.20 -0.20 13.99
N LEU A 46 -10.10 -0.87 13.26
CA LEU A 46 -11.54 -0.87 13.59
C LEU A 46 -11.81 -1.60 14.90
N ASP A 47 -11.15 -2.73 15.15
CA ASP A 47 -11.33 -3.51 16.38
C ASP A 47 -10.95 -2.67 17.62
N LYS A 48 -9.80 -1.99 17.57
CA LYS A 48 -9.37 -1.06 18.62
C LYS A 48 -10.31 0.13 18.80
N LEU A 49 -10.86 0.69 17.71
CA LEU A 49 -11.82 1.79 17.78
C LEU A 49 -13.15 1.36 18.41
N ILE A 50 -13.64 0.17 18.08
CA ILE A 50 -14.85 -0.38 18.70
C ILE A 50 -14.63 -0.58 20.19
N ASN A 51 -13.47 -1.14 20.57
CA ASN A 51 -13.12 -1.32 21.98
C ASN A 51 -13.02 0.01 22.73
N ALA A 52 -12.46 1.05 22.11
CA ALA A 52 -12.40 2.41 22.67
C ALA A 52 -13.81 2.95 22.99
N MET A 53 -14.73 2.86 22.03
CA MET A 53 -16.11 3.34 22.21
C MET A 53 -16.90 2.49 23.21
N ALA A 54 -16.64 1.18 23.26
CA ALA A 54 -17.30 0.27 24.19
C ALA A 54 -16.89 0.52 25.66
N HIS A 55 -15.63 0.91 25.90
CA HIS A 55 -15.15 1.25 27.24
C HIS A 55 -15.80 2.53 27.80
N GLU A 56 -16.17 3.50 26.95
CA GLU A 56 -16.89 4.71 27.38
C GLU A 56 -18.39 4.47 27.67
N ALA A 57 -18.97 3.38 27.15
CA ALA A 57 -20.42 3.15 27.11
C ALA A 57 -20.96 2.21 28.20
N ASP A 58 -20.36 2.20 29.40
CA ASP A 58 -20.59 1.24 30.52
C ASP A 58 -20.06 -0.18 30.25
N GLY A 59 -19.35 -0.73 31.24
CA GLY A 59 -18.58 -2.00 31.20
C GLY A 59 -19.38 -3.30 31.03
N THR A 60 -20.43 -3.30 30.20
CA THR A 60 -21.27 -4.45 29.88
C THR A 60 -21.62 -4.55 28.40
N VAL A 61 -20.70 -4.20 27.50
CA VAL A 61 -20.81 -4.64 26.10
C VAL A 61 -20.36 -6.11 26.04
N SER A 62 -21.26 -7.01 26.46
CA SER A 62 -21.16 -8.43 26.14
C SER A 62 -20.98 -8.55 24.63
N SER A 63 -19.85 -9.12 24.18
CA SER A 63 -19.53 -9.56 22.82
C SER A 63 -20.77 -9.73 21.93
N HIS A 64 -21.26 -8.65 21.34
CA HIS A 64 -22.40 -8.73 20.44
C HIS A 64 -21.88 -9.18 19.08
N TRP A 65 -22.66 -9.96 18.35
CA TRP A 65 -22.26 -10.48 17.03
C TRP A 65 -21.88 -9.35 16.04
N TYR A 66 -22.42 -8.14 16.21
CA TYR A 66 -22.13 -6.98 15.37
C TYR A 66 -20.82 -6.27 15.72
N THR A 67 -20.20 -6.57 16.87
CA THR A 67 -18.86 -6.10 17.24
C THR A 67 -17.77 -7.12 16.92
N ASP A 68 -18.13 -8.30 16.39
CA ASP A 68 -17.14 -9.29 15.96
C ASP A 68 -16.26 -8.71 14.85
N ARG A 69 -14.94 -8.77 15.06
CA ARG A 69 -13.92 -8.27 14.13
C ARG A 69 -14.17 -8.75 12.70
N LYS A 70 -14.52 -10.03 12.52
CA LYS A 70 -14.79 -10.61 11.20
C LYS A 70 -16.02 -9.98 10.53
N PHE A 71 -17.07 -9.73 11.30
CA PHE A 71 -18.29 -9.10 10.81
C PHE A 71 -18.03 -7.63 10.43
N THR A 72 -17.42 -6.85 11.32
CA THR A 72 -17.14 -5.42 11.10
C THR A 72 -16.24 -5.20 9.88
N ILE A 73 -15.16 -5.96 9.75
CA ILE A 73 -14.26 -5.90 8.59
C ILE A 73 -15.04 -6.18 7.30
N SER A 74 -15.82 -7.26 7.30
CA SER A 74 -16.57 -7.69 6.10
C SER A 74 -17.57 -6.62 5.68
N VAL A 75 -18.35 -6.07 6.63
CA VAL A 75 -19.34 -5.04 6.35
C VAL A 75 -18.69 -3.76 5.84
N MET A 76 -17.68 -3.23 6.54
CA MET A 76 -17.01 -2.00 6.13
C MET A 76 -16.32 -2.14 4.77
N SER A 77 -15.68 -3.28 4.53
CA SER A 77 -15.01 -3.54 3.26
C SER A 77 -16.02 -3.65 2.11
N VAL A 78 -17.13 -4.36 2.31
CA VAL A 78 -18.16 -4.54 1.28
C VAL A 78 -18.94 -3.25 1.01
N LEU A 79 -19.23 -2.46 2.05
CA LEU A 79 -20.04 -1.24 1.91
C LEU A 79 -19.24 -0.02 1.48
N ILE A 80 -17.93 0.03 1.74
CA ILE A 80 -17.11 1.20 1.43
C ILE A 80 -16.05 0.89 0.38
N ILE A 81 -15.21 -0.11 0.59
CA ILE A 81 -14.06 -0.38 -0.29
C ILE A 81 -14.51 -0.92 -1.64
N LEU A 82 -15.44 -1.88 -1.65
CA LEU A 82 -15.95 -2.48 -2.87
C LEU A 82 -16.59 -1.45 -3.82
N PRO A 83 -17.54 -0.59 -3.39
CA PRO A 83 -18.12 0.41 -4.29
C PRO A 83 -17.09 1.43 -4.77
N LEU A 84 -16.09 1.77 -3.95
CA LEU A 84 -14.98 2.65 -4.38
C LEU A 84 -14.04 1.98 -5.40
N SER A 85 -14.01 0.65 -5.48
CA SER A 85 -13.13 -0.14 -6.38
C SER A 85 -13.76 -0.49 -7.74
N ILE A 86 -15.07 -0.24 -7.91
CA ILE A 86 -15.82 -0.50 -9.15
C ILE A 86 -15.60 0.57 -10.24
N PRO A 87 -15.49 1.87 -9.94
CA PRO A 87 -15.31 2.93 -10.94
C PRO A 87 -14.14 2.66 -11.90
N LYS A 88 -14.29 3.19 -13.13
CA LYS A 88 -13.24 3.18 -14.14
C LYS A 88 -12.21 4.27 -13.92
N GLU A 89 -12.62 5.38 -13.30
CA GLU A 89 -11.79 6.57 -13.11
C GLU A 89 -11.59 6.87 -11.63
N ILE A 90 -10.37 7.25 -11.29
CA ILE A 90 -9.90 7.59 -9.93
C ILE A 90 -10.21 9.08 -9.59
N SER A 91 -10.83 9.81 -10.51
CA SER A 91 -11.00 11.28 -10.44
C SER A 91 -11.75 11.78 -9.20
N PHE A 92 -12.64 10.98 -8.61
CA PHE A 92 -13.33 11.30 -7.36
C PHE A 92 -12.42 11.13 -6.11
N GLN A 93 -11.44 10.24 -6.16
CA GLN A 93 -10.60 9.90 -5.00
C GLN A 93 -9.60 11.00 -4.63
N LYS A 94 -9.32 11.96 -5.53
CA LYS A 94 -8.37 13.06 -5.28
C LYS A 94 -8.64 13.82 -3.97
N TYR A 95 -9.90 14.08 -3.64
CA TYR A 95 -10.29 14.80 -2.42
C TYR A 95 -10.02 13.97 -1.17
N ALA A 96 -10.36 12.67 -1.24
CA ALA A 96 -10.15 11.74 -0.15
C ALA A 96 -8.64 11.46 0.06
N SER A 97 -7.83 11.47 -1.00
CA SER A 97 -6.37 11.39 -0.93
C SER A 97 -5.71 12.61 -0.29
N THR A 98 -6.22 13.83 -0.53
CA THR A 98 -5.68 15.01 0.15
C THR A 98 -5.96 14.93 1.65
N PHE A 99 -7.16 14.50 2.04
CA PHE A 99 -7.53 14.34 3.43
C PHE A 99 -6.70 13.25 4.13
N SER A 100 -6.40 12.14 3.45
CA SER A 100 -5.56 11.09 4.03
C SER A 100 -4.12 11.52 4.27
N VAL A 101 -3.54 12.39 3.42
CA VAL A 101 -2.19 12.93 3.65
C VAL A 101 -2.14 13.76 4.93
N VAL A 102 -3.15 14.59 5.19
CA VAL A 102 -3.27 15.34 6.45
C VAL A 102 -3.40 14.38 7.64
N GLY A 103 -4.18 13.31 7.49
CA GLY A 103 -4.30 12.25 8.48
C GLY A 103 -2.97 11.56 8.81
N THR A 104 -2.15 11.25 7.80
CA THR A 104 -0.83 10.65 8.00
C THR A 104 0.10 11.57 8.81
N TRP A 105 0.05 12.89 8.55
CA TRP A 105 0.78 13.86 9.37
C TRP A 105 0.29 13.88 10.81
N TYR A 106 -1.02 13.84 11.04
CA TYR A 106 -1.60 13.75 12.37
C TYR A 106 -1.09 12.51 13.12
N VAL A 107 -1.13 11.33 12.49
CA VAL A 107 -0.62 10.07 13.06
C VAL A 107 0.84 10.21 13.48
N THR A 108 1.67 10.77 12.59
CA THR A 108 3.11 10.98 12.86
C THR A 108 3.33 11.91 14.05
N VAL A 109 2.60 13.03 14.08
CA VAL A 109 2.70 14.02 15.16
C VAL A 109 2.26 13.41 16.50
N ILE A 110 1.17 12.66 16.55
CA ILE A 110 0.71 12.00 17.78
C ILE A 110 1.72 10.98 18.29
N ILE A 111 2.31 10.16 17.41
CA ILE A 111 3.34 9.19 17.82
C ILE A 111 4.57 9.90 18.39
N ILE A 112 5.00 11.02 17.78
CA ILE A 112 6.11 11.83 18.30
C ILE A 112 5.74 12.46 19.65
N ILE A 113 4.54 13.01 19.79
CA ILE A 113 4.08 13.61 21.05
C ILE A 113 4.03 12.57 22.16
N ARG A 114 3.48 11.38 21.89
CA ARG A 114 3.42 10.27 22.86
C ARG A 114 4.79 9.72 23.21
N TYR A 115 5.79 9.87 22.35
CA TYR A 115 7.17 9.56 22.71
C TYR A 115 7.77 10.61 23.67
N ILE A 116 7.52 11.90 23.43
CA ILE A 116 8.06 13.00 24.27
C ILE A 116 7.34 13.08 25.62
N TRP A 117 6.02 12.86 25.62
CA TRP A 117 5.14 12.80 26.79
C TRP A 117 4.47 11.43 26.86
N PRO A 118 5.19 10.40 27.34
CA PRO A 118 4.68 9.05 27.42
C PRO A 118 3.60 8.92 28.49
N ASP A 119 2.61 8.06 28.23
CA ASP A 119 1.66 7.65 29.26
C ASP A 119 2.37 6.88 30.35
N PRO A 120 2.07 7.11 31.64
CA PRO A 120 2.71 6.43 32.76
C PRO A 120 2.58 4.89 32.71
N GLU A 121 1.56 4.39 32.01
CA GLU A 121 1.28 2.95 31.87
C GLU A 121 2.13 2.27 30.80
N ILE A 122 2.75 3.04 29.89
CA ILE A 122 3.60 2.50 28.84
C ILE A 122 5.03 2.43 29.37
N SER A 123 5.46 1.21 29.71
CA SER A 123 6.87 0.94 30.02
C SER A 123 7.57 0.42 28.75
N PRO A 124 8.65 1.06 28.29
CA PRO A 124 9.39 0.57 27.14
C PRO A 124 10.03 -0.78 27.48
N GLY A 125 9.93 -1.73 26.55
CA GLY A 125 10.67 -2.98 26.60
C GLY A 125 12.18 -2.75 26.44
N LEU A 126 12.93 -3.84 26.21
CA LEU A 126 14.37 -3.74 25.97
C LEU A 126 14.63 -2.86 24.74
N LEU A 127 15.56 -1.92 24.86
CA LEU A 127 16.06 -1.10 23.75
C LEU A 127 17.38 -1.70 23.25
N PRO A 128 17.36 -2.63 22.28
CA PRO A 128 18.59 -3.16 21.71
C PRO A 128 19.36 -2.03 21.02
N THR A 129 20.59 -1.79 21.47
CA THR A 129 21.49 -0.76 20.92
C THR A 129 22.30 -1.25 19.72
N SER A 130 22.24 -2.56 19.43
CA SER A 130 22.91 -3.18 18.30
C SER A 130 22.08 -4.35 17.74
N PRO A 131 22.18 -4.64 16.43
CA PRO A 131 21.51 -5.80 15.84
C PRO A 131 22.16 -7.10 16.33
N GLU A 132 21.37 -8.17 16.45
CA GLU A 132 21.85 -9.49 16.87
C GLU A 132 22.92 -10.07 15.91
N SER A 133 22.86 -9.67 14.63
CA SER A 133 23.84 -10.03 13.61
C SER A 133 23.86 -8.96 12.51
N TRP A 134 24.96 -8.88 11.74
CA TRP A 134 25.03 -7.98 10.57
C TRP A 134 23.93 -8.28 9.55
N THR A 135 23.53 -9.55 9.42
CA THR A 135 22.45 -9.96 8.51
C THR A 135 21.06 -9.55 8.98
N ALA A 136 20.86 -9.30 10.27
CA ALA A 136 19.55 -8.90 10.81
C ALA A 136 19.08 -7.55 10.24
N VAL A 137 19.99 -6.70 9.79
CA VAL A 137 19.67 -5.43 9.12
C VAL A 137 18.83 -5.66 7.85
N PHE A 138 19.03 -6.79 7.15
CA PHE A 138 18.25 -7.13 5.95
C PHE A 138 16.80 -7.50 6.27
N ASN A 139 16.45 -7.83 7.51
CA ASN A 139 15.06 -8.11 7.88
C ASN A 139 14.17 -6.85 7.77
N ALA A 140 14.76 -5.65 7.85
CA ALA A 140 14.04 -4.39 7.65
C ALA A 140 13.84 -4.05 6.16
N MET A 141 14.64 -4.64 5.26
CA MET A 141 14.63 -4.29 3.83
C MET A 141 13.26 -4.48 3.17
N PRO A 142 12.53 -5.59 3.37
CA PRO A 142 11.20 -5.75 2.81
C PRO A 142 10.24 -4.65 3.25
N THR A 143 10.23 -4.30 4.54
CA THR A 143 9.37 -3.25 5.09
C THR A 143 9.71 -1.87 4.51
N ILE A 144 11.01 -1.55 4.40
CA ILE A 144 11.47 -0.30 3.77
C ILE A 144 11.06 -0.27 2.30
N CYS A 145 11.32 -1.35 1.55
CA CYS A 145 10.97 -1.42 0.14
C CYS A 145 9.46 -1.31 -0.07
N PHE A 146 8.66 -1.98 0.76
CA PHE A 146 7.20 -1.86 0.73
C PHE A 146 6.75 -0.42 1.01
N GLY A 147 7.29 0.22 2.04
CA GLY A 147 6.93 1.59 2.42
C GLY A 147 7.31 2.64 1.38
N PHE A 148 8.44 2.47 0.68
CA PHE A 148 8.91 3.38 -0.37
C PHE A 148 8.49 2.98 -1.79
N GLN A 149 7.69 1.94 -1.94
CA GLN A 149 7.29 1.47 -3.25
C GLN A 149 6.15 2.30 -3.85
N CYS A 150 6.51 3.28 -4.68
CA CYS A 150 5.58 4.05 -5.49
C CYS A 150 5.68 3.75 -7.01
N HIS A 151 6.61 2.88 -7.43
CA HIS A 151 6.97 2.71 -8.84
C HIS A 151 5.82 2.17 -9.68
N VAL A 152 5.03 1.23 -9.15
CA VAL A 152 3.87 0.65 -9.86
C VAL A 152 2.84 1.73 -10.26
N SER A 153 2.60 2.70 -9.38
CA SER A 153 1.63 3.77 -9.61
C SER A 153 2.26 5.02 -10.26
N SER A 154 3.58 5.06 -10.40
CA SER A 154 4.32 6.25 -10.85
C SER A 154 3.95 6.69 -12.27
N VAL A 155 3.81 5.74 -13.21
CA VAL A 155 3.47 6.03 -14.61
C VAL A 155 2.04 6.57 -14.75
N PRO A 156 0.99 5.93 -14.17
CA PRO A 156 -0.34 6.54 -14.15
C PRO A 156 -0.39 7.92 -13.52
N VAL A 157 0.36 8.15 -12.43
CA VAL A 157 0.42 9.46 -11.76
C VAL A 157 1.10 10.50 -12.64
N PHE A 158 2.23 10.16 -13.28
CA PHE A 158 2.92 11.03 -14.23
C PHE A 158 2.00 11.45 -15.39
N ASN A 159 1.30 10.49 -15.98
CA ASN A 159 0.37 10.73 -17.09
C ASN A 159 -0.87 11.54 -16.67
N SER A 160 -1.20 11.58 -15.37
CA SER A 160 -2.29 12.38 -14.82
C SER A 160 -1.88 13.81 -14.45
N MET A 161 -0.59 14.16 -14.54
CA MET A 161 -0.13 15.51 -14.24
C MET A 161 -0.58 16.51 -15.30
N LYS A 162 -0.88 17.75 -14.89
CA LYS A 162 -1.20 18.85 -15.81
C LYS A 162 -0.10 19.09 -16.85
N ASN A 163 1.17 18.97 -16.44
CA ASN A 163 2.35 19.15 -17.29
C ASN A 163 3.27 17.91 -17.21
N PRO A 164 3.00 16.83 -17.97
CA PRO A 164 3.73 15.56 -17.91
C PRO A 164 5.10 15.67 -18.58
N THR A 165 6.04 16.37 -17.94
CA THR A 165 7.42 16.55 -18.41
C THR A 165 8.43 16.16 -17.32
N LEU A 166 9.64 15.76 -17.72
CA LEU A 166 10.63 15.16 -16.81
C LEU A 166 11.09 16.12 -15.69
N ARG A 167 11.23 17.42 -15.99
CA ARG A 167 11.71 18.40 -15.00
C ARG A 167 10.73 18.59 -13.82
N PRO A 168 9.44 18.95 -14.05
CA PRO A 168 8.44 18.97 -12.97
C PRO A 168 8.29 17.64 -12.26
N TRP A 169 8.30 16.52 -13.00
CA TRP A 169 8.20 15.18 -12.42
C TRP A 169 9.31 14.90 -11.42
N GLY A 170 10.56 15.19 -11.79
CA GLY A 170 11.72 15.03 -10.90
C GLY A 170 11.59 15.85 -9.61
N GLY A 171 11.06 17.08 -9.71
CA GLY A 171 10.79 17.91 -8.54
C GLY A 171 9.71 17.34 -7.62
N VAL A 172 8.59 16.88 -8.19
CA VAL A 172 7.49 16.25 -7.44
C VAL A 172 7.96 14.98 -6.74
N VAL A 173 8.66 14.09 -7.45
CA VAL A 173 9.17 12.83 -6.88
C VAL A 173 10.18 13.10 -5.77
N THR A 174 11.15 13.98 -6.00
CA THR A 174 12.19 14.28 -5.00
C THR A 174 11.58 14.87 -3.72
N LEU A 175 10.68 15.86 -3.85
CA LEU A 175 10.01 16.45 -2.69
C LEU A 175 9.16 15.41 -1.94
N SER A 176 8.43 14.56 -2.68
CA SER A 176 7.62 13.49 -2.08
C SER A 176 8.48 12.50 -1.29
N MET A 177 9.62 12.09 -1.84
CA MET A 177 10.55 11.17 -1.16
C MET A 177 11.17 11.77 0.10
N ILE A 178 11.53 13.07 0.08
CA ILE A 178 12.02 13.78 1.27
C ILE A 178 10.95 13.81 2.37
N ILE A 179 9.70 14.12 2.00
CA ILE A 179 8.59 14.11 2.96
C ILE A 179 8.39 12.71 3.55
N CYS A 180 8.34 11.67 2.72
CA CYS A 180 8.23 10.29 3.17
C CYS A 180 9.38 9.89 4.11
N LEU A 181 10.62 10.30 3.82
CA LEU A 181 11.77 10.02 4.67
C LEU A 181 11.58 10.58 6.08
N PHE A 182 11.17 11.85 6.22
CA PHE A 182 10.94 12.45 7.53
C PHE A 182 9.76 11.81 8.27
N VAL A 183 8.65 11.59 7.58
CA VAL A 183 7.45 10.97 8.16
C VAL A 183 7.74 9.55 8.66
N TYR A 184 8.39 8.73 7.85
CA TYR A 184 8.72 7.35 8.22
C TYR A 184 9.80 7.28 9.30
N THR A 185 10.83 8.11 9.22
CA THR A 185 11.88 8.14 10.24
C THR A 185 11.32 8.63 11.57
N GLY A 186 10.55 9.73 11.57
CA GLY A 186 9.94 10.28 12.78
C GLY A 186 9.00 9.29 13.45
N THR A 187 8.13 8.64 12.67
CA THR A 187 7.19 7.62 13.16
C THR A 187 7.91 6.37 13.64
N GLY A 188 8.84 5.84 12.85
CA GLY A 188 9.56 4.59 13.15
C GLY A 188 10.46 4.72 14.36
N VAL A 189 11.25 5.80 14.45
CA VAL A 189 12.13 6.04 15.60
C VAL A 189 11.33 6.31 16.87
N SER A 190 10.35 7.21 16.84
CA SER A 190 9.56 7.56 18.04
C SER A 190 8.72 6.37 18.51
N GLY A 191 8.11 5.64 17.58
CA GLY A 191 7.37 4.42 17.89
C GLY A 191 8.25 3.33 18.50
N PHE A 192 9.42 3.07 17.91
CA PHE A 192 10.35 2.09 18.46
C PHE A 192 10.90 2.50 19.83
N LEU A 193 11.24 3.77 20.04
CA LEU A 193 11.74 4.24 21.34
C LEU A 193 10.65 4.25 22.42
N SER A 194 9.38 4.40 22.06
CA SER A 194 8.26 4.37 23.01
C SER A 194 8.02 2.98 23.59
N PHE A 195 8.19 1.91 22.80
CA PHE A 195 7.83 0.55 23.20
C PHE A 195 9.03 -0.41 23.26
N GLY A 196 10.16 -0.08 22.64
CA GLY A 196 11.32 -0.97 22.51
C GLY A 196 10.98 -2.28 21.81
N SER A 197 11.54 -3.39 22.31
CA SER A 197 11.39 -4.73 21.75
C SER A 197 9.96 -5.29 21.77
N THR A 198 9.02 -4.66 22.50
CA THR A 198 7.62 -5.10 22.59
C THR A 198 6.70 -4.40 21.59
N VAL A 199 7.25 -3.56 20.71
CA VAL A 199 6.46 -2.90 19.66
C VAL A 199 5.79 -3.92 18.74
N SER A 200 4.50 -3.71 18.47
CA SER A 200 3.75 -4.50 17.48
C SER A 200 4.17 -4.14 16.05
N GLN A 201 3.97 -5.06 15.10
CA GLN A 201 4.23 -4.79 13.66
C GLN A 201 3.44 -3.58 13.15
N ASP A 202 2.25 -3.36 13.70
CA ASP A 202 1.51 -2.10 13.60
C ASP A 202 1.68 -1.32 14.92
N VAL A 203 2.40 -0.19 14.86
CA VAL A 203 2.72 0.60 16.06
C VAL A 203 1.47 1.09 16.80
N LEU A 204 0.38 1.40 16.08
CA LEU A 204 -0.86 1.90 16.69
C LEU A 204 -1.58 0.83 17.53
N MET A 205 -1.25 -0.44 17.33
CA MET A 205 -1.74 -1.55 18.14
C MET A 205 -1.06 -1.63 19.51
N SER A 206 0.13 -1.04 19.65
CA SER A 206 0.90 -1.00 20.91
C SER A 206 0.36 0.05 21.88
N TYR A 207 -0.39 1.04 21.37
CA TYR A 207 -1.04 2.04 22.21
C TYR A 207 -2.34 1.50 22.83
N PRO A 208 -2.72 1.98 24.02
CA PRO A 208 -4.00 1.70 24.65
C PRO A 208 -5.21 2.05 23.76
N SER A 209 -6.38 1.51 24.09
CA SER A 209 -7.60 1.73 23.29
C SER A 209 -8.34 3.01 23.69
N ASP A 210 -8.23 3.40 24.96
CA ASP A 210 -8.85 4.55 25.62
C ASP A 210 -8.22 5.91 25.29
N ASP A 211 -7.04 5.93 24.67
CA ASP A 211 -6.42 7.15 24.19
C ASP A 211 -7.17 7.74 22.98
N VAL A 212 -7.95 8.80 23.23
CA VAL A 212 -8.75 9.52 22.22
C VAL A 212 -7.89 10.05 21.07
N ALA A 213 -6.69 10.57 21.34
CA ALA A 213 -5.83 11.12 20.28
C ALA A 213 -5.30 10.00 19.37
N VAL A 214 -4.92 8.86 19.95
CA VAL A 214 -4.57 7.67 19.18
C VAL A 214 -5.79 7.12 18.45
N ALA A 215 -6.99 7.09 19.05
CA ALA A 215 -8.22 6.68 18.37
C ALA A 215 -8.49 7.51 17.10
N ILE A 216 -8.33 8.84 17.18
CA ILE A 216 -8.41 9.71 15.99
C ILE A 216 -7.33 9.33 14.96
N ALA A 217 -6.11 9.00 15.39
CA ALA A 217 -5.04 8.54 14.51
C ALA A 217 -5.41 7.22 13.80
N ARG A 218 -6.05 6.27 14.51
CA ARG A 218 -6.57 5.01 13.94
C ARG A 218 -7.61 5.29 12.86
N ALA A 219 -8.54 6.22 13.11
CA ALA A 219 -9.54 6.62 12.13
C ALA A 219 -8.90 7.21 10.85
N PHE A 220 -7.88 8.06 11.01
CA PHE A 220 -7.14 8.59 9.85
C PHE A 220 -6.40 7.52 9.05
N ILE A 221 -5.80 6.52 9.71
CA ILE A 221 -5.18 5.38 9.01
C ILE A 221 -6.23 4.57 8.24
N ILE A 222 -7.39 4.29 8.84
CA ILE A 222 -8.48 3.60 8.13
C ILE A 222 -8.87 4.39 6.87
N ILE A 223 -9.08 5.69 6.99
CA ILE A 223 -9.43 6.55 5.85
C ILE A 223 -8.32 6.49 4.79
N SER A 224 -7.05 6.59 5.19
CA SER A 224 -5.90 6.53 4.29
C SER A 224 -5.82 5.22 3.50
N VAL A 225 -6.06 4.10 4.18
CA VAL A 225 -6.02 2.78 3.56
C VAL A 225 -7.25 2.55 2.66
N VAL A 226 -8.44 2.97 3.09
CA VAL A 226 -9.68 2.91 2.29
C VAL A 226 -9.56 3.73 1.00
N THR A 227 -8.89 4.88 1.04
CA THR A 227 -8.69 5.72 -0.17
C THR A 227 -7.59 5.17 -1.07
N SER A 228 -6.58 4.49 -0.50
CA SER A 228 -5.46 3.91 -1.25
C SER A 228 -5.81 2.57 -1.91
N TYR A 229 -6.69 1.77 -1.31
CA TYR A 229 -7.06 0.43 -1.80
C TYR A 229 -7.54 0.44 -3.26
N PRO A 230 -8.50 1.30 -3.68
CA PRO A 230 -9.00 1.27 -5.05
C PRO A 230 -7.94 1.62 -6.10
N ILE A 231 -6.94 2.45 -5.74
CA ILE A 231 -5.85 2.82 -6.63
C ILE A 231 -4.99 1.60 -6.95
N LEU A 232 -4.58 0.84 -5.93
CA LEU A 232 -3.79 -0.38 -6.12
C LEU A 232 -4.60 -1.48 -6.80
N HIS A 233 -5.87 -1.62 -6.42
CA HIS A 233 -6.79 -2.54 -7.08
C HIS A 233 -6.96 -2.19 -8.57
N PHE A 234 -7.03 -0.91 -8.92
CA PHE A 234 -7.08 -0.44 -10.31
C PHE A 234 -5.81 -0.86 -11.09
N CYS A 235 -4.63 -0.65 -10.52
CA CYS A 235 -3.36 -1.08 -11.12
C CYS A 235 -3.32 -2.60 -11.32
N GLY A 236 -3.69 -3.38 -10.31
CA GLY A 236 -3.73 -4.85 -10.38
C GLY A 236 -4.70 -5.36 -11.44
N ARG A 237 -5.88 -4.75 -11.54
CA ARG A 237 -6.89 -5.07 -12.56
C ARG A 237 -6.39 -4.79 -13.98
N ALA A 238 -5.74 -3.64 -14.21
CA ALA A 238 -5.20 -3.29 -15.52
C ALA A 238 -4.16 -4.32 -16.00
N VAL A 239 -3.32 -4.82 -15.09
CA VAL A 239 -2.33 -5.86 -15.37
C VAL A 239 -2.99 -7.20 -15.70
N LEU A 240 -3.97 -7.65 -14.90
CA LEU A 240 -4.69 -8.90 -15.18
C LEU A 240 -5.44 -8.85 -16.52
N GLU A 241 -6.02 -7.71 -16.84
CA GLU A 241 -6.70 -7.50 -18.12
C GLU A 241 -5.71 -7.56 -19.29
N GLY A 242 -4.56 -6.89 -19.18
CA GLY A 242 -3.48 -6.96 -20.17
C GLY A 242 -2.99 -8.40 -20.38
N LEU A 243 -2.70 -9.13 -19.30
CA LEU A 243 -2.28 -10.54 -19.36
C LEU A 243 -3.33 -11.41 -20.05
N TRP A 244 -4.61 -11.25 -19.69
CA TRP A 244 -5.71 -12.04 -20.24
C TRP A 244 -5.92 -11.79 -21.73
N LEU A 245 -5.93 -10.53 -22.17
CA LEU A 245 -6.12 -10.17 -23.57
C LEU A 245 -4.97 -10.70 -24.44
N ARG A 246 -3.73 -10.59 -23.95
CA ARG A 246 -2.54 -11.14 -24.63
C ARG A 246 -2.58 -12.66 -24.72
N PHE A 247 -3.00 -13.35 -23.65
CA PHE A 247 -3.14 -14.82 -23.66
C PHE A 247 -4.19 -15.28 -24.68
N LYS A 248 -5.29 -14.53 -24.82
CA LYS A 248 -6.37 -14.85 -25.75
C LYS A 248 -6.10 -14.39 -27.20
N GLY A 249 -5.03 -13.62 -27.44
CA GLY A 249 -4.71 -13.06 -28.75
C GLY A 249 -5.80 -12.17 -29.34
N THR A 250 -6.64 -11.55 -28.49
CA THR A 250 -7.80 -10.76 -28.93
C THR A 250 -7.48 -9.27 -28.93
N ASP A 251 -7.82 -8.57 -30.02
CA ASP A 251 -7.59 -7.13 -30.16
C ASP A 251 -8.56 -6.30 -29.30
N VAL A 252 -8.07 -5.17 -28.76
CA VAL A 252 -8.70 -4.39 -27.67
C VAL A 252 -10.04 -3.77 -28.10
N ASP A 253 -10.21 -3.49 -29.39
CA ASP A 253 -11.37 -2.77 -29.95
C ASP A 253 -12.68 -3.60 -30.01
N THR A 254 -12.62 -4.92 -29.90
CA THR A 254 -13.81 -5.78 -30.06
C THR A 254 -14.61 -6.05 -28.79
N ASP A 255 -14.15 -5.62 -27.61
CA ASP A 255 -14.64 -6.17 -26.33
C ASP A 255 -15.29 -5.14 -25.38
N VAL A 256 -15.83 -4.02 -25.89
CA VAL A 256 -16.41 -2.93 -25.05
C VAL A 256 -17.60 -3.41 -24.18
N VAL A 257 -18.44 -4.31 -24.68
CA VAL A 257 -19.61 -4.85 -23.94
C VAL A 257 -19.18 -5.86 -22.87
N ARG A 258 -18.15 -6.66 -23.16
CA ARG A 258 -17.62 -7.66 -22.21
C ARG A 258 -16.67 -7.05 -21.20
N GLU A 259 -16.07 -5.90 -21.51
CA GLU A 259 -15.19 -5.13 -20.62
C GLU A 259 -15.89 -4.81 -19.30
N ARG A 260 -17.16 -4.37 -19.31
CA ARG A 260 -17.91 -4.12 -18.07
C ARG A 260 -18.10 -5.37 -17.23
N ARG A 261 -18.48 -6.49 -17.84
CA ARG A 261 -18.68 -7.76 -17.12
C ARG A 261 -17.36 -8.32 -16.59
N ARG A 262 -16.30 -8.30 -17.39
CA ARG A 262 -14.95 -8.73 -17.01
C ARG A 262 -14.41 -7.87 -15.87
N ARG A 263 -14.55 -6.54 -15.97
CA ARG A 263 -14.14 -5.60 -14.93
C ARG A 263 -14.83 -5.90 -13.61
N LEU A 264 -16.15 -6.07 -13.62
CA LEU A 264 -16.91 -6.43 -12.42
C LEU A 264 -16.48 -7.78 -11.85
N LEU A 265 -16.31 -8.78 -12.72
CA LEU A 265 -15.88 -10.12 -12.31
C LEU A 265 -14.49 -10.09 -11.66
N TYR A 266 -13.50 -9.44 -12.30
CA TYR A 266 -12.17 -9.30 -11.73
C TYR A 266 -12.19 -8.52 -10.42
N THR A 267 -12.93 -7.41 -10.34
CA THR A 267 -13.06 -6.66 -9.09
C THR A 267 -13.65 -7.51 -7.97
N LEU A 268 -14.74 -8.23 -8.23
CA LEU A 268 -15.40 -9.04 -7.20
C LEU A 268 -14.52 -10.23 -6.77
N VAL A 269 -13.98 -10.98 -7.72
CA VAL A 269 -13.12 -12.14 -7.43
C VAL A 269 -11.88 -11.69 -6.66
N TRP A 270 -11.21 -10.64 -7.11
CA TRP A 270 -10.04 -10.09 -6.42
C TRP A 270 -10.39 -9.66 -5.00
N PHE A 271 -11.44 -8.85 -4.83
CA PHE A 271 -11.85 -8.32 -3.54
C PHE A 271 -12.25 -9.42 -2.54
N PHE A 272 -13.05 -10.41 -2.97
CA PHE A 272 -13.46 -11.48 -2.06
C PHE A 272 -12.30 -12.40 -1.70
N LEU A 273 -11.38 -12.67 -2.63
CA LEU A 273 -10.18 -13.46 -2.34
C LEU A 273 -9.25 -12.75 -1.35
N THR A 274 -9.01 -11.45 -1.55
CA THR A 274 -8.19 -10.66 -0.60
C THR A 274 -8.85 -10.57 0.76
N LEU A 275 -10.19 -10.43 0.83
CA LEU A 275 -10.95 -10.42 2.07
C LEU A 275 -10.84 -11.75 2.82
N VAL A 276 -11.06 -12.88 2.15
CA VAL A 276 -10.93 -14.20 2.78
C VAL A 276 -9.52 -14.39 3.35
N LEU A 277 -8.49 -14.04 2.56
CA LEU A 277 -7.11 -14.15 3.03
C LEU A 277 -6.82 -13.22 4.22
N ALA A 278 -7.27 -11.97 4.17
CA ALA A 278 -7.10 -11.03 5.28
C ALA A 278 -7.78 -11.51 6.58
N LEU A 279 -8.92 -12.20 6.48
CA LEU A 279 -9.60 -12.78 7.66
C LEU A 279 -8.87 -14.01 8.23
N THR A 280 -8.01 -14.66 7.45
CA THR A 280 -7.24 -15.85 7.88
C THR A 280 -5.82 -15.54 8.32
N ILE A 281 -5.24 -14.44 7.83
CA ILE A 281 -3.86 -14.05 8.11
C ILE A 281 -3.87 -13.10 9.33
N PRO A 282 -3.30 -13.50 10.48
CA PRO A 282 -3.37 -12.72 11.70
C PRO A 282 -2.30 -11.61 11.79
N ASP A 283 -1.29 -11.62 10.92
CA ASP A 283 -0.09 -10.80 11.07
C ASP A 283 0.25 -10.11 9.73
N ILE A 284 0.23 -8.77 9.75
CA ILE A 284 0.57 -7.93 8.61
C ILE A 284 2.04 -8.03 8.20
N GLY A 285 2.95 -8.23 9.15
CA GLY A 285 4.39 -8.34 8.94
C GLY A 285 4.74 -9.51 8.03
N ARG A 286 4.02 -10.63 8.11
CA ARG A 286 4.18 -11.75 7.16
C ARG A 286 3.89 -11.33 5.72
N VAL A 287 2.79 -10.60 5.52
CA VAL A 287 2.39 -10.11 4.19
C VAL A 287 3.43 -9.11 3.68
N ILE A 288 3.83 -8.15 4.51
CA ILE A 288 4.85 -7.13 4.19
C ILE A 288 6.21 -7.76 3.86
N SER A 289 6.63 -8.81 4.57
CA SER A 289 7.91 -9.48 4.30
C SER A 289 7.95 -10.08 2.88
N LEU A 290 6.83 -10.67 2.43
CA LEU A 290 6.71 -11.27 1.11
C LEU A 290 6.63 -10.21 0.01
N ILE A 291 5.68 -9.27 0.12
CA ILE A 291 5.47 -8.25 -0.93
C ILE A 291 6.56 -7.19 -0.93
N GLY A 292 7.21 -6.95 0.20
CA GLY A 292 8.37 -6.06 0.32
C GLY A 292 9.61 -6.61 -0.41
N GLY A 293 9.79 -7.94 -0.39
CA GLY A 293 10.79 -8.58 -1.25
C GLY A 293 10.52 -8.34 -2.74
N LEU A 294 9.26 -8.46 -3.17
CA LEU A 294 8.86 -8.10 -4.54
C LEU A 294 9.00 -6.61 -4.82
N ALA A 295 8.75 -5.75 -3.83
CA ALA A 295 8.91 -4.31 -3.93
C ALA A 295 10.35 -3.93 -4.32
N ALA A 296 11.34 -4.61 -3.76
CA ALA A 296 12.75 -4.42 -4.10
C ALA A 296 13.03 -4.64 -5.61
N CYS A 297 12.33 -5.57 -6.26
CA CYS A 297 12.48 -5.78 -7.71
C CYS A 297 12.04 -4.56 -8.52
N PHE A 298 10.97 -3.87 -8.12
CA PHE A 298 10.48 -2.68 -8.82
C PHE A 298 11.33 -1.44 -8.55
N ILE A 299 12.02 -1.39 -7.41
CA ILE A 299 12.89 -0.28 -7.04
C ILE A 299 14.26 -0.43 -7.72
N PHE A 300 14.86 -1.63 -7.64
CA PHE A 300 16.25 -1.83 -8.04
C PHE A 300 16.41 -2.57 -9.37
N VAL A 301 15.65 -3.66 -9.57
CA VAL A 301 15.89 -4.59 -10.68
C VAL A 301 15.30 -4.09 -11.99
N PHE A 302 13.98 -3.86 -12.05
CA PHE A 302 13.33 -3.45 -13.29
C PHE A 302 13.84 -2.10 -13.82
N PRO A 303 13.99 -1.03 -13.01
CA PRO A 303 14.55 0.22 -13.50
C PRO A 303 16.00 0.08 -13.97
N GLY A 304 16.82 -0.72 -13.27
CA GLY A 304 18.19 -1.00 -13.66
C GLY A 304 18.28 -1.70 -15.01
N LEU A 305 17.45 -2.71 -15.24
CA LEU A 305 17.35 -3.41 -16.52
C LEU A 305 16.88 -2.47 -17.65
N CYS A 306 15.85 -1.66 -17.40
CA CYS A 306 15.39 -0.66 -18.37
C CYS A 306 16.51 0.32 -18.76
N LEU A 307 17.33 0.75 -17.81
CA LEU A 307 18.44 1.67 -18.08
C LEU A 307 19.53 1.02 -18.92
N ILE A 308 19.89 -0.23 -18.62
CA ILE A 308 20.89 -1.00 -19.37
C ILE A 308 20.43 -1.18 -20.82
N GLU A 309 19.21 -1.68 -21.03
CA GLU A 309 18.64 -1.91 -22.37
C GLU A 309 18.53 -0.61 -23.17
N ALA A 310 18.09 0.48 -22.53
CA ALA A 310 18.03 1.79 -23.18
C ALA A 310 19.42 2.28 -23.63
N LYS A 311 20.48 1.98 -22.87
CA LYS A 311 21.85 2.37 -23.22
C LYS A 311 22.46 1.49 -24.31
N ILE A 312 22.15 0.19 -24.32
CA ILE A 312 22.55 -0.70 -25.41
C ILE A 312 21.91 -0.22 -26.71
N SER A 313 20.59 0.06 -26.71
CA SER A 313 19.88 0.56 -27.88
C SER A 313 20.44 1.91 -28.39
N GLU A 314 20.83 2.82 -27.50
CA GLU A 314 21.48 4.09 -27.87
C GLU A 314 22.85 3.88 -28.50
N HIS A 315 23.64 2.93 -27.98
CA HIS A 315 24.94 2.57 -28.53
C HIS A 315 24.81 1.96 -29.92
N ASP A 316 23.91 1.00 -30.09
CA ASP A 316 23.67 0.32 -31.36
C ASP A 316 23.21 1.31 -32.43
N ALA A 317 22.31 2.25 -32.09
CA ALA A 317 21.86 3.30 -32.99
C ALA A 317 22.94 4.30 -33.41
N ARG A 318 24.02 4.44 -32.61
CA ARG A 318 25.19 5.27 -32.97
C ARG A 318 26.24 4.52 -33.78
N SER A 319 26.19 3.19 -33.76
CA SER A 319 27.14 2.31 -34.46
C SER A 319 26.71 1.97 -35.90
N VAL A 320 25.47 2.32 -36.27
CA VAL A 320 24.88 2.22 -37.62
C VAL A 320 24.95 3.58 -38.31
#